data_AF-A0A1I0BN09-F1
#
_entry.id   AF-A0A1I0BN09-F1
#
_cell.length_a   1.000
_cell.length_b   1.000
_cell.length_c   1.000
_cell.angle_alpha   90.00
_cell.angle_beta   90.00
_cell.angle_gamma   90.00
#
_symmetry.space_group_name_H-M   'P 1'
#
loop_
_entity.id
_entity.type
_entity.pdbx_description
1 polymer ?
#
loop_
_entity_poly.entity_id
_entity_poly.type
_entity_poly.pdbx_seq_one_letter_code
_entity_poly.pdbx_strand_id
1 'polypeptide(L)'
;MLIECPECNHNVSDKAKICPNCGIDIQECLQKRIFIEICPKCGSTTWHSEGKCEVCDTDIINTEFYFFTTNLEKAEIARNKAFEKYCVNNPDFSKELNEKFKSLYRRARTFDYTEEDDKLWQEFKRETSKKYGHQKLKPEPNPTQEKFVVKCPNCGSTNTKRVTATSRMAGVLTLGLASSSIGKQYMCKRCKYKW
;
A
#
# COMPACT_ATOMS: atom_id res chain seq x y z
N MET A 1 -10.66 -13.89 -24.04
CA MET A 1 -10.17 -12.63 -24.63
C MET A 1 -8.71 -12.83 -25.07
N LEU A 2 -8.20 -12.04 -26.01
CA LEU A 2 -6.76 -11.99 -26.26
C LEU A 2 -6.13 -10.97 -25.32
N ILE A 3 -5.01 -11.34 -24.71
CA ILE A 3 -4.18 -10.48 -23.87
C ILE A 3 -2.75 -10.46 -24.44
N GLU A 4 -1.99 -9.43 -24.10
CA GLU A 4 -0.56 -9.40 -24.40
C GLU A 4 0.21 -10.15 -23.32
N CYS A 5 1.06 -11.10 -23.74
CA CYS A 5 1.95 -11.80 -22.81
C CYS A 5 2.84 -10.79 -22.05
N PRO A 6 2.94 -10.88 -20.71
CA PRO A 6 3.73 -9.93 -19.93
C PRO A 6 5.22 -9.95 -20.26
N GLU A 7 5.76 -11.11 -20.67
CA GLU A 7 7.18 -11.31 -20.98
C GLU A 7 7.52 -10.99 -22.43
N CYS A 8 6.80 -11.57 -23.39
CA CYS A 8 7.18 -11.50 -24.81
C CYS A 8 6.27 -10.63 -25.67
N ASN A 9 5.26 -9.97 -25.08
CA ASN A 9 4.30 -9.09 -25.74
C ASN A 9 3.44 -9.72 -26.86
N HIS A 10 3.53 -11.04 -27.07
CA HIS A 10 2.72 -11.73 -28.07
C HIS A 10 1.26 -11.87 -27.61
N ASN A 11 0.32 -11.78 -28.54
CA ASN A 11 -1.09 -11.98 -28.24
C ASN A 11 -1.36 -13.44 -27.90
N VAL A 12 -1.94 -13.68 -26.74
CA VAL A 12 -2.27 -15.01 -26.22
C VAL A 12 -3.67 -15.00 -25.64
N SER A 13 -4.37 -16.14 -25.68
CA SER A 13 -5.65 -16.25 -24.99
C SER A 13 -5.45 -16.17 -23.48
N ASP A 14 -6.30 -15.40 -22.81
CA ASP A 14 -6.45 -15.39 -21.35
C ASP A 14 -6.80 -16.74 -20.73
N LYS A 15 -7.21 -17.73 -21.53
CA LYS A 15 -7.49 -19.11 -21.10
C LYS A 15 -6.31 -20.06 -21.32
N ALA A 16 -5.25 -19.62 -22.00
CA ALA A 16 -4.08 -20.46 -22.23
C ALA A 16 -3.37 -20.70 -20.90
N LYS A 17 -2.91 -21.94 -20.66
CA LYS A 17 -2.04 -22.25 -19.52
C LYS A 17 -0.64 -21.67 -19.73
N ILE A 18 -0.09 -21.82 -20.94
CA ILE A 18 1.28 -21.46 -21.28
C ILE A 18 1.27 -20.54 -22.51
N CYS A 19 2.15 -19.54 -22.54
CA CYS A 19 2.37 -18.72 -23.73
C CYS A 19 3.04 -19.55 -24.82
N PRO A 20 2.45 -19.66 -26.04
CA PRO A 20 3.04 -20.46 -27.12
C PRO A 20 4.35 -19.87 -27.66
N ASN A 21 4.62 -18.58 -27.41
CA ASN A 21 5.80 -17.90 -27.94
C ASN A 21 7.02 -17.96 -27.01
N CYS A 22 6.84 -17.82 -25.69
CA CYS A 22 7.96 -17.79 -24.74
C CYS A 22 7.89 -18.82 -23.61
N GLY A 23 6.81 -19.59 -23.51
CA GLY A 23 6.69 -20.66 -22.52
C GLY A 23 6.33 -20.24 -21.09
N ILE A 24 6.05 -18.95 -20.82
CA ILE A 24 5.62 -18.53 -19.47
C ILE A 24 4.21 -19.04 -19.14
N ASP A 25 3.95 -19.34 -17.86
CA ASP A 25 2.60 -19.65 -17.36
C ASP A 25 1.72 -18.40 -17.33
N ILE A 26 0.72 -18.37 -18.20
CA ILE A 26 -0.20 -17.24 -18.36
C ILE A 26 -1.21 -17.17 -17.21
N GLN A 27 -1.63 -18.32 -16.66
CA GLN A 27 -2.60 -18.32 -15.57
C GLN A 27 -1.97 -17.79 -14.29
N GLU A 28 -0.71 -18.14 -14.02
CA GLU A 28 0.06 -17.58 -12.91
C GLU A 28 0.25 -16.06 -13.08
N CYS A 29 0.60 -15.60 -14.29
CA CYS A 29 0.71 -14.17 -14.56
C CYS A 29 -0.61 -13.43 -14.28
N LEU A 30 -1.75 -13.98 -14.72
CA LEU A 30 -3.07 -13.37 -14.53
C LEU A 30 -3.46 -13.22 -13.05
N GLN A 31 -2.96 -14.08 -12.16
CA GLN A 31 -3.18 -13.93 -10.72
C GLN A 31 -2.40 -12.74 -10.14
N LYS A 32 -1.30 -12.34 -10.78
CA LYS A 32 -0.44 -11.21 -10.37
C LYS A 32 -0.83 -9.88 -11.04
N ARG A 33 -2.00 -9.82 -11.71
CA ARG A 33 -2.50 -8.59 -12.31
C ARG A 33 -3.03 -7.64 -11.23
N ILE A 34 -2.67 -6.38 -11.35
CA ILE A 34 -3.22 -5.30 -10.53
C ILE A 34 -4.12 -4.46 -11.42
N PHE A 35 -5.40 -4.42 -11.08
CA PHE A 35 -6.36 -3.54 -11.73
C PHE A 35 -6.13 -2.10 -11.30
N ILE A 36 -6.35 -1.19 -12.24
CA ILE A 36 -6.19 0.24 -11.97
C ILE A 36 -7.49 0.77 -11.41
N GLU A 37 -7.40 1.24 -10.19
CA GLU A 37 -8.36 2.13 -9.58
C GLU A 37 -8.00 3.56 -9.94
N ILE A 38 -8.97 4.39 -10.31
CA ILE A 38 -8.73 5.79 -10.68
C ILE A 38 -9.81 6.71 -10.12
N CYS A 39 -9.39 7.86 -9.61
CA CYS A 39 -10.31 8.93 -9.26
C CYS A 39 -10.68 9.74 -10.51
N PRO A 40 -11.97 9.82 -10.91
CA PRO A 40 -12.38 10.56 -12.11
C PRO A 40 -12.15 12.07 -12.00
N LYS A 41 -12.16 12.61 -10.78
CA LYS A 41 -12.03 14.04 -10.52
C LYS A 41 -10.58 14.54 -10.56
N CYS A 42 -9.65 13.80 -9.97
CA CYS A 42 -8.25 14.25 -9.85
C CYS A 42 -7.23 13.39 -10.62
N GLY A 43 -7.63 12.20 -11.10
CA GLY A 43 -6.74 11.26 -11.78
C GLY A 43 -5.77 10.49 -10.86
N SER A 44 -5.94 10.55 -9.54
CA SER A 44 -5.15 9.74 -8.60
C SER A 44 -5.42 8.24 -8.82
N THR A 45 -4.35 7.43 -8.82
CA THR A 45 -4.41 5.96 -9.01
C THR A 45 -3.83 5.16 -7.83
N THR A 46 -3.46 5.82 -6.74
CA THR A 46 -2.69 5.19 -5.65
C THR A 46 -3.15 5.57 -4.24
N TRP A 47 -4.09 6.51 -4.10
CA TRP A 47 -4.45 7.11 -2.81
C TRP A 47 -5.94 6.98 -2.55
N HIS A 48 -6.36 5.72 -2.38
CA HIS A 48 -7.76 5.34 -2.27
C HIS A 48 -7.95 4.54 -0.98
N SER A 49 -8.98 4.86 -0.21
CA SER A 49 -9.38 4.14 0.98
C SER A 49 -10.89 3.99 1.00
N GLU A 50 -11.37 2.79 1.34
CA GLU A 50 -12.80 2.46 1.39
C GLU A 50 -13.57 2.83 0.10
N GLY A 51 -12.90 2.76 -1.07
CA GLY A 51 -13.50 3.11 -2.37
C GLY A 51 -13.62 4.61 -2.65
N LYS A 52 -12.96 5.46 -1.85
CA LYS A 52 -12.95 6.93 -1.99
C LYS A 52 -11.55 7.48 -2.22
N CYS A 53 -11.47 8.61 -2.92
CA CYS A 53 -10.20 9.29 -3.18
C CYS A 53 -9.76 10.14 -2.00
N GLU A 54 -8.60 9.85 -1.42
CA GLU A 54 -8.01 10.64 -0.33
C GLU A 54 -7.60 12.06 -0.75
N VAL A 55 -7.61 12.36 -2.05
CA VAL A 55 -7.31 13.69 -2.58
C VAL A 55 -8.56 14.57 -2.68
N CYS A 56 -9.74 14.03 -3.01
CA CYS A 56 -10.93 14.86 -3.23
C CYS A 56 -12.28 14.25 -2.82
N ASP A 57 -12.27 13.16 -2.06
CA ASP A 57 -13.40 12.41 -1.50
C ASP A 57 -14.38 11.83 -2.53
N THR A 58 -13.98 11.88 -3.80
CA THR A 58 -14.77 11.35 -4.91
C THR A 58 -14.65 9.85 -4.95
N ASP A 59 -15.76 9.18 -5.24
CA ASP A 59 -15.80 7.73 -5.38
C ASP A 59 -14.87 7.27 -6.52
N ILE A 60 -14.18 6.18 -6.26
CA ILE A 60 -13.17 5.62 -7.15
C ILE A 60 -13.84 4.76 -8.22
N ILE A 61 -13.31 4.85 -9.43
CA ILE A 61 -13.70 3.97 -10.53
C ILE A 61 -12.71 2.80 -10.60
N ASN A 62 -13.24 1.58 -10.50
CA ASN A 62 -12.54 0.37 -10.87
C ASN A 62 -12.54 0.25 -12.40
N THR A 63 -11.35 0.23 -13.01
CA THR A 63 -11.22 0.21 -14.47
C THR A 63 -10.96 -1.20 -15.00
N GLU A 64 -11.20 -1.41 -16.30
CA GLU A 64 -10.79 -2.64 -16.97
C GLU A 64 -9.29 -2.73 -17.23
N PHE A 65 -8.56 -1.62 -17.03
CA PHE A 65 -7.13 -1.56 -17.26
C PHE A 65 -6.39 -2.20 -16.09
N TYR A 66 -5.33 -2.93 -16.41
CA TYR A 66 -4.49 -3.60 -15.43
C TYR A 66 -3.04 -3.61 -15.90
N PHE A 67 -2.14 -3.89 -14.97
CA PHE A 67 -0.74 -4.15 -15.25
C PHE A 67 -0.25 -5.33 -14.42
N PHE A 68 0.88 -5.90 -14.83
CA PHE A 68 1.55 -6.95 -14.08
C PHE A 68 2.65 -6.33 -13.22
N THR A 69 2.80 -6.79 -11.97
CA THR A 69 3.83 -6.30 -11.04
C THR A 69 5.25 -6.44 -11.56
N THR A 70 5.48 -7.38 -12.48
CA THR A 70 6.76 -7.64 -13.13
C THR A 70 7.11 -6.63 -14.23
N ASN A 71 6.18 -5.76 -14.64
CA ASN A 71 6.39 -4.83 -15.75
C ASN A 71 5.88 -3.41 -15.41
N LEU A 72 6.76 -2.60 -14.81
CA LEU A 72 6.46 -1.23 -14.37
C LEU A 72 6.22 -0.25 -15.53
N GLU A 73 6.86 -0.46 -16.68
CA GLU A 73 6.65 0.37 -17.88
C GLU A 73 5.22 0.24 -18.39
N LYS A 74 4.71 -1.00 -18.48
CA LYS A 74 3.30 -1.26 -18.82
C LYS A 74 2.33 -0.67 -17.80
N ALA A 75 2.75 -0.51 -16.53
CA ALA A 75 1.92 0.12 -15.52
C ALA A 75 1.64 1.60 -15.83
N GLU A 76 2.61 2.33 -16.38
CA GLU A 76 2.39 3.73 -16.77
C GLU A 76 1.47 3.85 -17.98
N ILE A 77 1.67 3.01 -19.00
CA ILE A 77 0.81 2.96 -20.18
C ILE A 77 -0.64 2.66 -19.78
N ALA A 78 -0.86 1.66 -18.92
CA ALA A 78 -2.19 1.30 -18.44
C ALA A 78 -2.84 2.45 -17.63
N ARG A 79 -2.08 3.14 -16.78
CA ARG A 79 -2.56 4.32 -16.04
C ARG A 79 -2.96 5.47 -16.97
N ASN A 80 -2.19 5.72 -18.03
CA ASN A 80 -2.51 6.76 -19.01
C ASN A 80 -3.78 6.42 -19.79
N LYS A 81 -3.95 5.17 -20.22
CA LYS A 81 -5.20 4.70 -20.86
C LYS A 81 -6.42 4.87 -19.95
N ALA A 82 -6.28 4.50 -18.67
CA ALA A 82 -7.32 4.71 -17.66
C ALA A 82 -7.65 6.21 -17.50
N PHE A 83 -6.62 7.06 -17.41
CA PHE A 83 -6.78 8.50 -17.27
C PHE A 83 -7.50 9.13 -18.48
N GLU A 84 -7.09 8.79 -19.70
CA GLU A 84 -7.72 9.28 -20.93
C GLU A 84 -9.21 8.92 -20.99
N LYS A 85 -9.54 7.67 -20.63
CA LYS A 85 -10.92 7.18 -20.70
C LYS A 85 -11.81 7.76 -19.59
N TYR A 86 -11.32 7.80 -18.35
CA TYR A 86 -12.15 8.06 -17.16
C TYR A 86 -12.05 9.48 -16.60
N CYS A 87 -11.03 10.25 -16.99
CA CYS A 87 -10.81 11.60 -16.45
C CYS A 87 -10.96 12.69 -17.52
N VAL A 88 -10.33 12.57 -18.69
CA VAL A 88 -10.21 13.69 -19.65
C VAL A 88 -11.56 14.30 -20.06
N ASN A 89 -12.58 13.46 -20.26
CA ASN A 89 -13.92 13.90 -20.65
C ASN A 89 -14.94 13.83 -19.50
N ASN A 90 -14.47 13.61 -18.27
CA ASN A 90 -15.37 13.53 -17.12
C ASN A 90 -15.81 14.94 -16.68
N PRO A 91 -17.12 15.21 -16.51
CA PRO A 91 -17.60 16.52 -16.06
C PRO A 91 -17.01 16.99 -14.73
N ASP A 92 -16.70 16.05 -13.84
CA ASP A 92 -16.14 16.33 -12.52
C ASP A 92 -14.62 16.50 -12.53
N PHE A 93 -13.96 16.29 -13.68
CA PHE A 93 -12.51 16.35 -13.78
C PHE A 93 -11.99 17.77 -13.54
N SER A 94 -11.11 17.90 -12.54
CA SER A 94 -10.44 19.14 -12.19
C SER A 94 -8.99 19.10 -12.67
N LYS A 95 -8.72 19.79 -13.77
CA LYS A 95 -7.36 19.95 -14.33
C LYS A 95 -6.38 20.53 -13.31
N GLU A 96 -6.77 21.60 -12.63
CA GLU A 96 -5.95 22.27 -11.60
C GLU A 96 -5.54 21.27 -10.48
N LEU A 97 -6.51 20.48 -10.01
CA LEU A 97 -6.26 19.51 -8.94
C LEU A 97 -5.33 18.38 -9.41
N ASN A 98 -5.49 17.91 -10.64
CA ASN A 98 -4.63 16.90 -11.24
C ASN A 98 -3.18 17.41 -11.38
N GLU A 99 -2.99 18.62 -11.90
CA GLU A 99 -1.66 19.22 -12.07
C GLU A 99 -0.93 19.36 -10.73
N LYS A 100 -1.64 19.83 -9.69
CA LYS A 100 -1.13 19.88 -8.32
C LYS A 100 -0.79 18.48 -7.79
N PHE A 101 -1.66 17.50 -7.97
CA PHE A 101 -1.40 16.12 -7.55
C PHE A 101 -0.16 15.52 -8.25
N LYS A 102 -0.03 15.72 -9.58
CA LYS A 102 1.09 15.20 -10.38
C LYS A 102 2.43 15.83 -10.01
N SER A 103 2.47 17.11 -9.61
CA SER A 103 3.72 17.75 -9.19
C SER A 103 4.22 17.18 -7.87
N LEU A 104 3.30 16.93 -6.92
CA LEU A 104 3.60 16.32 -5.62
C LEU A 104 3.98 14.85 -5.73
N TYR A 105 3.26 14.08 -6.55
CA TYR A 105 3.52 12.66 -6.72
C TYR A 105 4.83 12.39 -7.47
N ARG A 106 5.20 13.23 -8.44
CA ARG A 106 6.51 13.12 -9.10
C ARG A 106 7.67 13.31 -8.11
N ARG A 107 7.56 14.28 -7.20
CA ARG A 107 8.56 14.52 -6.13
C ARG A 107 8.62 13.38 -5.12
N ALA A 108 7.48 12.75 -4.79
CA ALA A 108 7.44 11.58 -3.92
C ALA A 108 8.12 10.33 -4.50
N ARG A 109 8.41 10.29 -5.81
CA ARG A 109 9.07 9.17 -6.48
C ARG A 109 10.53 9.43 -6.82
N THR A 110 11.04 10.62 -6.52
CA THR A 110 12.49 10.91 -6.63
C THR A 110 13.19 10.49 -5.36
N PHE A 111 14.46 10.06 -5.49
CA PHE A 111 15.28 9.67 -4.34
C PHE A 111 15.48 10.82 -3.34
N ASP A 112 15.38 12.07 -3.82
CA ASP A 112 15.62 13.29 -3.06
C ASP A 112 14.39 13.84 -2.31
N TYR A 113 13.47 12.97 -1.85
CA TYR A 113 12.29 13.41 -1.09
C TYR A 113 12.68 14.04 0.24
N THR A 114 12.23 15.27 0.49
CA THR A 114 12.64 16.07 1.68
C THR A 114 11.53 16.26 2.71
N GLU A 115 11.87 16.80 3.89
CA GLU A 115 10.87 17.21 4.89
C GLU A 115 9.94 18.32 4.36
N GLU A 116 10.43 19.19 3.47
CA GLU A 116 9.61 20.21 2.81
C GLU A 116 8.57 19.58 1.89
N ASP A 117 8.90 18.47 1.22
CA ASP A 117 7.95 17.71 0.41
C ASP A 117 6.82 17.12 1.25
N ASP A 118 7.15 16.59 2.44
CA ASP A 118 6.13 16.10 3.37
C ASP A 118 5.21 17.25 3.83
N LYS A 119 5.77 18.38 4.24
CA LYS A 119 4.97 19.57 4.62
C LYS A 119 4.05 20.02 3.49
N LEU A 120 4.56 20.06 2.26
CA LEU A 120 3.79 20.44 1.08
C LEU A 120 2.65 19.45 0.82
N TRP A 121 2.90 18.15 0.99
CA TRP A 121 1.88 17.10 0.91
C TRP A 121 0.81 17.23 1.99
N GLN A 122 1.20 17.50 3.24
CA GLN A 122 0.25 17.68 4.34
C GLN A 122 -0.62 18.92 4.14
N GLU A 123 -0.05 20.02 3.64
CA GLU A 123 -0.82 21.21 3.32
C GLU A 123 -1.81 20.93 2.18
N PHE A 124 -1.36 20.27 1.12
CA PHE A 124 -2.24 19.86 0.02
C PHE A 124 -3.43 19.03 0.51
N LYS A 125 -3.20 18.02 1.36
CA LYS A 125 -4.28 17.22 1.96
C LYS A 125 -5.25 18.07 2.78
N ARG A 126 -4.74 19.05 3.52
CA ARG A 126 -5.54 19.97 4.33
C ARG A 126 -6.41 20.88 3.47
N GLU A 127 -5.83 21.47 2.43
CA GLU A 127 -6.55 22.34 1.49
C GLU A 127 -7.64 21.59 0.74
N THR A 128 -7.32 20.40 0.24
CA THR A 128 -8.31 19.59 -0.48
C THR A 128 -9.40 19.06 0.44
N SER A 129 -9.07 18.72 1.70
CA SER A 129 -10.07 18.38 2.73
C SER A 129 -11.05 19.52 2.98
N LYS A 130 -10.55 20.75 3.14
CA LYS A 130 -11.40 21.92 3.33
C LYS A 130 -12.27 22.21 2.11
N LYS A 131 -11.70 22.08 0.90
CA LYS A 131 -12.38 22.46 -0.35
C LYS A 131 -13.40 21.40 -0.82
N TYR A 132 -13.09 20.12 -0.67
CA TYR A 132 -13.88 19.02 -1.22
C TYR A 132 -14.58 18.18 -0.15
N GLY A 133 -14.38 18.49 1.13
CA GLY A 133 -15.19 17.94 2.21
C GLY A 133 -14.85 16.50 2.59
N HIS A 134 -13.55 16.16 2.69
CA HIS A 134 -13.14 14.84 3.19
C HIS A 134 -13.78 14.57 4.55
N GLN A 135 -14.66 13.56 4.63
CA GLN A 135 -15.07 13.04 5.94
C GLN A 135 -13.79 12.55 6.64
N LYS A 136 -13.52 13.07 7.85
CA LYS A 136 -12.25 12.87 8.57
C LYS A 136 -11.79 11.41 8.48
N LEU A 137 -10.76 11.16 7.67
CA LEU A 137 -9.90 10.00 7.83
C LEU A 137 -9.41 10.05 9.28
N LYS A 138 -9.86 9.10 10.11
CA LYS A 138 -9.15 8.82 11.35
C LYS A 138 -7.70 8.55 10.90
N PRO A 139 -6.67 9.13 11.54
CA PRO A 139 -5.31 8.76 11.21
C PRO A 139 -5.21 7.23 11.35
N GLU A 140 -5.10 6.56 10.20
CA GLU A 140 -4.82 5.14 10.15
C GLU A 140 -3.46 4.96 10.83
N PRO A 141 -3.38 4.20 11.94
CA PRO A 141 -2.09 3.82 12.47
C PRO A 141 -1.37 2.99 11.41
N ASN A 142 -0.25 3.54 10.91
CA ASN A 142 0.82 2.92 10.11
C ASN A 142 0.63 1.40 9.92
N PRO A 143 0.47 0.88 8.69
CA PRO A 143 0.04 -0.50 8.42
C PRO A 143 0.82 -1.46 9.29
N THR A 144 0.18 -1.89 10.37
CA THR A 144 0.76 -2.90 11.24
C THR A 144 0.52 -4.18 10.49
N GLN A 145 1.57 -4.63 9.81
CA GLN A 145 1.81 -6.03 9.43
C GLN A 145 0.88 -6.94 10.23
N GLU A 146 0.01 -7.69 9.53
CA GLU A 146 -0.91 -8.65 10.14
C GLU A 146 -0.18 -9.39 11.26
N LYS A 147 -0.51 -9.02 12.50
CA LYS A 147 0.21 -9.53 13.66
C LYS A 147 -0.11 -11.01 13.74
N PHE A 148 0.87 -11.87 13.43
CA PHE A 148 0.88 -13.25 13.91
C PHE A 148 0.73 -13.20 15.43
N VAL A 149 -0.48 -13.41 15.93
CA VAL A 149 -0.79 -13.32 17.36
C VAL A 149 -0.28 -14.60 18.04
N VAL A 150 0.94 -14.55 18.57
CA VAL A 150 1.52 -15.65 19.35
C VAL A 150 0.64 -15.91 20.58
N LYS A 151 -0.03 -17.06 20.62
CA LYS A 151 -0.83 -17.52 21.77
C LYS A 151 0.09 -18.05 22.86
N CYS A 152 -0.25 -17.80 24.12
CA CYS A 152 0.48 -18.35 25.25
C CYS A 152 0.28 -19.88 25.32
N PRO A 153 1.35 -20.69 25.33
CA PRO A 153 1.23 -22.15 25.40
C PRO A 153 0.67 -22.64 26.74
N ASN A 154 0.77 -21.85 27.81
CA ASN A 154 0.29 -22.23 29.13
C ASN A 154 -1.20 -21.94 29.36
N CYS A 155 -1.79 -20.94 28.70
CA CYS A 155 -3.18 -20.53 28.98
C CYS A 155 -4.01 -20.15 27.74
N GLY A 156 -3.46 -20.33 26.54
CA GLY A 156 -4.10 -19.97 25.27
C GLY A 156 -4.30 -18.48 25.03
N SER A 157 -3.94 -17.62 25.99
CA SER A 157 -4.13 -16.16 25.90
C SER A 157 -3.32 -15.57 24.76
N THR A 158 -3.98 -14.80 23.90
CA THR A 158 -3.37 -13.96 22.86
C THR A 158 -2.69 -12.70 23.41
N ASN A 159 -2.93 -12.37 24.69
CA ASN A 159 -2.33 -11.24 25.38
C ASN A 159 -0.86 -11.52 25.76
N THR A 160 0.03 -11.49 24.77
CA THR A 160 1.46 -11.79 24.87
C THR A 160 2.27 -10.55 24.49
N LYS A 161 3.45 -10.37 25.11
CA LYS A 161 4.40 -9.29 24.75
C LYS A 161 5.78 -9.87 24.53
N ARG A 162 6.54 -9.33 23.57
CA ARG A 162 7.95 -9.68 23.42
C ARG A 162 8.73 -9.21 24.65
N VAL A 163 9.61 -10.04 25.16
CA VAL A 163 10.59 -9.67 26.18
C VAL A 163 11.66 -8.87 25.45
N THR A 164 11.53 -7.55 25.46
CA THR A 164 12.57 -6.66 24.94
C THR A 164 13.77 -6.75 25.87
N ALA A 165 14.90 -7.22 25.36
CA ALA A 165 16.17 -7.10 26.05
C ALA A 165 16.37 -5.62 26.38
N THR A 166 16.49 -5.31 27.67
CA THR A 166 17.09 -4.07 28.19
C THR A 166 16.50 -2.76 27.65
N SER A 167 15.31 -2.37 28.10
CA SER A 167 14.95 -0.93 28.16
C SER A 167 15.65 -0.20 29.32
N ARG A 168 16.76 -0.74 29.84
CA ARG A 168 17.58 -0.20 30.93
C ARG A 168 19.04 -0.70 30.83
N MET A 169 19.74 -0.38 29.74
CA MET A 169 21.22 -0.22 29.77
C MET A 169 21.57 1.24 30.10
N ALA A 170 20.84 1.85 31.04
CA ALA A 170 21.29 3.03 31.73
C ALA A 170 21.87 2.56 33.06
N GLY A 171 23.21 2.49 33.14
CA GLY A 171 23.95 2.22 34.35
C GLY A 171 24.60 0.84 34.39
N VAL A 172 25.91 0.81 34.16
CA VAL A 172 26.80 -0.25 34.68
C VAL A 172 26.55 -0.41 36.18
N LEU A 173 26.65 -1.63 36.70
CA LEU A 173 26.61 -2.07 38.12
C LEU A 173 25.31 -2.74 38.59
N THR A 174 25.11 -4.02 38.27
CA THR A 174 24.58 -4.97 39.26
C THR A 174 24.95 -6.39 38.86
N LEU A 175 25.97 -6.90 39.56
CA LEU A 175 26.43 -8.27 39.54
C LEU A 175 25.27 -9.25 39.83
N GLY A 176 25.28 -10.36 39.09
CA GLY A 176 24.83 -11.68 39.54
C GLY A 176 23.56 -11.77 40.38
N LEU A 177 22.39 -11.74 39.73
CA LEU A 177 21.20 -12.47 40.21
C LEU A 177 20.45 -13.04 39.01
N ALA A 178 20.24 -14.35 39.05
CA ALA A 178 19.53 -15.15 38.06
C ALA A 178 18.14 -14.57 37.76
N SER A 179 17.99 -13.89 36.62
CA SER A 179 16.69 -13.45 36.12
C SER A 179 16.09 -14.58 35.28
N SER A 180 14.92 -15.07 35.69
CA SER A 180 14.11 -16.14 35.07
C SER A 180 13.64 -15.88 33.62
N SER A 181 14.28 -14.93 32.93
CA SER A 181 13.94 -14.36 31.63
C SER A 181 15.07 -14.52 30.59
N ILE A 182 16.23 -15.06 30.99
CA ILE A 182 17.34 -15.33 30.08
C ILE A 182 16.88 -16.34 29.01
N GLY A 183 17.01 -15.97 27.74
CA GLY A 183 16.68 -16.80 26.58
C GLY A 183 15.20 -16.80 26.15
N LYS A 184 14.29 -16.15 26.87
CA LYS A 184 12.84 -16.19 26.58
C LYS A 184 12.42 -14.97 25.75
N GLN A 185 11.73 -15.20 24.65
CA GLN A 185 11.38 -14.15 23.68
C GLN A 185 10.05 -13.46 24.00
N TYR A 186 9.13 -14.12 24.69
CA TYR A 186 7.78 -13.65 24.95
C TYR A 186 7.34 -13.87 26.41
N MET A 187 6.42 -13.04 26.87
CA MET A 187 5.75 -13.18 28.17
C MET A 187 4.25 -12.98 27.99
N CYS A 188 3.46 -13.87 28.57
CA CYS A 188 2.01 -13.71 28.66
C CYS A 188 1.65 -12.68 29.73
N LYS A 189 0.81 -11.69 29.40
CA LYS A 189 0.32 -10.73 30.40
C LYS A 189 -0.72 -11.33 31.35
N ARG A 190 -1.46 -12.36 30.90
CA ARG A 190 -2.51 -13.06 31.67
C ARG A 190 -1.93 -13.98 32.74
N CYS A 191 -1.14 -14.99 32.35
CA CYS A 191 -0.61 -15.99 33.28
C CYS A 191 0.86 -15.77 33.68
N LYS A 192 1.52 -14.71 33.18
CA LYS A 192 2.93 -14.38 33.44
C LYS A 192 3.95 -15.43 32.99
N TYR A 193 3.52 -16.51 32.34
CA TYR A 193 4.41 -17.49 31.72
C TYR A 193 5.30 -16.83 30.66
N LYS A 194 6.57 -17.23 30.61
CA LYS A 194 7.60 -16.70 29.69
C LYS A 194 8.15 -17.87 28.85
N TRP A 195 8.30 -17.69 27.55
CA TRP A 195 8.86 -18.66 26.59
C TRP A 195 9.66 -17.95 25.51
#